data_AF-A0A6A6IFK5-F1
#
_entry.id   AF-A0A6A6IFK5-F1
#
_cell.length_a   1.000
_cell.length_b   1.000
_cell.length_c   1.000
_cell.angle_alpha   90.00
_cell.angle_beta   90.00
_cell.angle_gamma   90.00
#
_symmetry.space_group_name_H-M   'P 1'
#
loop_
_entity.id
_entity.type
_entity.pdbx_description
1 polymer ?
#
loop_
_entity_poly.entity_id
_entity_poly.type
_entity_poly.pdbx_seq_one_letter_code
_entity_poly.pdbx_strand_id
1 'polypeptide(L)'
;MDKATQALARGVPDGVPESYRALADHSGVPYATIFYRKNGRRSIEEKAQSQQYFTPWEEEALVKFLLQISDLRQPVQVKYIPALAFCLKAFERRYLKVEARRVSALEWNRHKKNTYGKIIH
;
A
#
# COMPACT_ATOMS: atom_id res chain seq x y z
N MET A 1 9.76 14.56 1.88
CA MET A 1 9.14 15.87 2.12
C MET A 1 9.16 16.60 0.78
N ASP A 2 7.99 16.92 0.22
CA ASP A 2 7.88 17.53 -1.11
C ASP A 2 8.36 18.99 -1.11
N LYS A 3 8.68 19.50 -2.31
CA LYS A 3 9.23 20.85 -2.52
C LYS A 3 8.37 21.96 -1.93
N ALA A 4 7.05 21.85 -1.96
CA ALA A 4 6.16 22.88 -1.43
C ALA A 4 6.16 22.92 0.11
N THR A 5 6.20 21.75 0.76
CA THR A 5 6.37 21.68 2.22
C THR A 5 7.74 22.20 2.65
N GLN A 6 8.80 21.89 1.90
CA GLN A 6 10.12 22.47 2.14
C GLN A 6 10.14 23.99 1.98
N ALA A 7 9.43 24.52 0.97
CA ALA A 7 9.29 25.96 0.77
C ALA A 7 8.56 26.62 1.95
N LEU A 8 7.43 26.04 2.40
CA LEU A 8 6.70 26.52 3.57
C LEU A 8 7.54 26.48 4.85
N ALA A 9 8.37 25.45 5.02
CA ALA A 9 9.25 25.32 6.19
C ALA A 9 10.46 26.28 6.14
N ARG A 10 11.01 26.56 4.95
CA ARG A 10 12.11 27.52 4.78
C ARG A 10 11.65 28.97 4.97
N GLY A 11 10.41 29.28 4.60
CA GLY A 11 9.90 30.64 4.68
C GLY A 11 10.61 31.59 3.71
N VAL A 12 10.47 32.88 3.97
CA VAL A 12 11.04 33.97 3.18
C VAL A 12 12.18 34.61 4.00
N PRO A 13 13.29 35.05 3.38
CA PRO A 13 14.37 35.74 4.09
C PRO A 13 13.90 37.03 4.79
N ASP A 14 14.58 37.38 5.88
CA ASP A 14 14.33 38.58 6.67
C ASP A 14 14.41 39.84 5.80
N GLY A 15 13.37 40.68 5.90
CA GLY A 15 13.25 41.93 5.13
C GLY A 15 12.35 41.84 3.89
N VAL A 16 11.86 40.65 3.53
CA VAL A 16 10.86 40.48 2.46
C VAL A 16 9.49 40.18 3.08
N PRO A 17 8.38 40.75 2.57
CA PRO A 17 7.05 40.46 3.09
C PRO A 17 6.73 38.97 3.06
N GLU A 18 6.21 38.45 4.18
CA GLU A 18 5.70 37.07 4.30
C GLU A 18 4.42 36.89 3.47
N SER A 19 4.60 36.76 2.17
CA SER A 19 3.53 36.52 1.21
C SER A 19 3.82 35.28 0.40
N TYR A 20 2.77 34.58 -0.03
CA TYR A 20 2.91 33.41 -0.91
C TYR A 20 3.56 33.74 -2.26
N ARG A 21 3.46 35.00 -2.72
CA ARG A 21 4.14 35.45 -3.95
C ARG A 21 5.64 35.55 -3.73
N ALA A 22 6.06 36.27 -2.68
CA ALA A 22 7.48 36.33 -2.30
C ALA A 22 8.08 34.95 -2.03
N LEU A 23 7.30 34.06 -1.39
CA LEU A 23 7.71 32.68 -1.16
C LEU A 23 7.83 31.87 -2.45
N ALA A 24 6.95 32.09 -3.42
CA ALA A 24 7.03 31.46 -4.74
C ALA A 24 8.26 31.92 -5.51
N ASP A 25 8.54 33.24 -5.51
CA ASP A 25 9.69 33.84 -6.18
C ASP A 25 11.02 33.32 -5.59
N HIS A 26 11.09 33.17 -4.26
CA HIS A 26 12.28 32.67 -3.57
C HIS A 26 12.47 31.14 -3.68
N SER A 27 11.39 30.35 -3.58
CA SER A 27 11.47 28.89 -3.58
C SER A 27 11.45 28.26 -4.98
N GLY A 28 11.03 29.02 -6.00
CA GLY A 28 10.77 28.52 -7.35
C GLY A 28 9.56 27.60 -7.44
N VAL A 29 8.77 27.48 -6.37
CA VAL A 29 7.52 26.69 -6.36
C VAL A 29 6.35 27.62 -6.68
N PRO A 30 5.46 27.28 -7.63
CA PRO A 30 4.33 28.14 -7.96
C PRO A 30 3.46 28.49 -6.75
N TYR A 31 3.02 29.76 -6.68
CA TYR A 31 2.12 30.29 -5.66
C TYR A 31 0.95 29.35 -5.35
N ALA A 32 0.26 28.87 -6.39
CA ALA A 32 -0.93 28.03 -6.24
C ALA A 32 -0.60 26.72 -5.52
N THR A 33 0.54 26.11 -5.85
CA THR A 33 1.01 24.88 -5.21
C THR A 33 1.25 25.10 -3.72
N ILE A 34 1.91 26.20 -3.34
CA ILE A 34 2.16 26.57 -1.93
C ILE A 34 0.84 26.82 -1.19
N PHE A 35 -0.06 27.61 -1.79
CA PHE A 35 -1.36 27.96 -1.22
C PHE A 35 -2.20 26.71 -0.93
N TYR A 36 -2.36 25.82 -1.92
CA TYR A 36 -3.09 24.58 -1.71
C TYR A 36 -2.42 23.66 -0.69
N ARG A 37 -1.08 23.66 -0.63
CA ARG A 37 -0.34 22.84 0.35
C ARG A 37 -0.61 23.30 1.78
N LYS A 38 -0.55 24.61 2.05
CA LYS A 38 -0.88 25.18 3.37
C LYS A 38 -2.35 24.97 3.73
N ASN A 39 -3.24 24.90 2.74
CA ASN A 39 -4.66 24.57 2.93
C ASN A 39 -4.94 23.05 3.00
N GLY A 40 -3.91 22.21 3.21
CA GLY A 40 -4.09 20.79 3.52
C GLY A 40 -4.17 19.86 2.32
N ARG A 41 -3.89 20.33 1.10
CA ARG A 41 -3.80 19.44 -0.07
C ARG A 41 -2.60 18.52 0.07
N ARG A 42 -2.83 17.20 -0.02
CA ARG A 42 -1.77 16.18 -0.05
C ARG A 42 -0.93 16.30 -1.32
N SER A 43 0.36 15.95 -1.25
CA SER A 43 1.19 15.81 -2.45
C SER A 43 0.74 14.59 -3.23
N ILE A 44 1.18 14.50 -4.47
CA ILE A 44 0.95 13.32 -5.30
C ILE A 44 1.59 12.08 -4.65
N GLU A 45 2.79 12.22 -4.10
CA GLU A 45 3.50 11.14 -3.40
C GLU A 45 2.77 10.67 -2.14
N GLU A 46 2.37 11.59 -1.26
CA GLU A 46 1.59 11.25 -0.06
C GLU A 46 0.25 10.64 -0.41
N LYS A 47 -0.40 11.17 -1.46
CA LYS A 47 -1.65 10.60 -1.96
C LYS A 47 -1.41 9.17 -2.44
N ALA A 48 -0.38 8.94 -3.25
CA ALA A 48 -0.02 7.62 -3.75
C ALA A 48 0.26 6.65 -2.59
N GLN A 49 1.08 7.05 -1.61
CA GLN A 49 1.34 6.26 -0.40
C GLN A 49 0.06 5.93 0.38
N SER A 50 -0.82 6.92 0.59
CA SER A 50 -2.10 6.68 1.29
C SER A 50 -3.07 5.79 0.49
N GLN A 51 -2.86 5.69 -0.82
CA GLN A 51 -3.63 4.87 -1.74
C GLN A 51 -2.91 3.56 -2.09
N GLN A 52 -1.76 3.25 -1.46
CA GLN A 52 -1.07 1.99 -1.67
C GLN A 52 -1.95 0.85 -1.13
N TYR A 53 -2.36 -0.01 -2.05
CA TYR A 53 -3.16 -1.22 -1.75
C TYR A 53 -2.29 -2.39 -1.33
N PHE A 54 -1.04 -2.40 -1.78
CA PHE A 54 -0.06 -3.44 -1.51
C PHE A 54 1.02 -2.92 -0.57
N THR A 55 1.55 -3.84 0.20
CA THR A 55 2.79 -3.61 0.93
C THR A 55 3.98 -3.68 -0.04
N PRO A 56 5.13 -3.03 0.25
CA PRO A 56 6.26 -3.00 -0.69
C PRO A 56 6.74 -4.38 -1.16
N TRP A 57 6.70 -5.38 -0.28
CA TRP A 57 7.10 -6.76 -0.61
C TRP A 57 6.08 -7.49 -1.50
N GLU A 58 4.80 -7.18 -1.40
CA GLU A 58 3.76 -7.73 -2.29
C GLU A 58 3.87 -7.16 -3.70
N GLU A 59 4.17 -5.86 -3.81
CA GLU A 59 4.43 -5.22 -5.11
C GLU A 59 5.65 -5.86 -5.78
N GLU A 60 6.73 -6.10 -5.03
CA GLU A 60 7.93 -6.75 -5.53
C GLU A 60 7.64 -8.18 -6.05
N ALA A 61 6.87 -8.96 -5.30
CA ALA A 61 6.46 -10.31 -5.73
C ALA A 61 5.61 -10.29 -7.00
N LEU A 62 4.66 -9.35 -7.12
CA LEU A 62 3.85 -9.17 -8.32
C LEU A 62 4.70 -8.78 -9.52
N VAL A 63 5.63 -7.83 -9.36
CA VAL A 63 6.55 -7.40 -10.44
C VAL A 63 7.41 -8.58 -10.90
N LYS A 64 7.99 -9.34 -9.97
CA LYS A 64 8.78 -10.53 -10.31
C LYS A 64 7.99 -11.56 -11.10
N PHE A 65 6.74 -11.83 -10.71
CA PHE A 65 5.83 -12.72 -11.42
C PHE A 65 5.51 -12.22 -12.84
N LEU A 66 5.21 -10.93 -13.00
CA LEU A 66 4.92 -10.33 -14.31
C LEU A 66 6.15 -10.38 -15.23
N LEU A 67 7.35 -10.14 -14.70
CA LEU A 67 8.60 -10.28 -15.46
C LEU A 67 8.81 -11.72 -15.93
N GLN A 68 8.64 -12.71 -15.04
CA GLN A 68 8.74 -14.13 -15.40
C GLN A 68 7.78 -14.51 -16.53
N ILE A 69 6.53 -14.05 -16.48
CA ILE A 69 5.54 -14.31 -17.52
C ILE A 69 5.89 -13.62 -18.84
N SER A 70 6.48 -12.42 -18.77
CA SER A 70 6.96 -11.71 -19.95
C SER A 70 8.13 -12.46 -20.61
N ASP A 71 9.06 -12.99 -19.83
CA ASP A 71 10.19 -13.79 -20.31
C ASP A 71 9.72 -15.08 -21.01
N LEU A 72 8.62 -15.66 -20.53
CA LEU A 72 7.91 -16.78 -21.17
C LEU A 72 7.13 -16.37 -22.43
N ARG A 73 7.32 -15.15 -22.93
CA ARG A 73 6.66 -14.57 -24.11
C ARG A 73 5.13 -14.47 -23.99
N GLN A 74 4.61 -14.35 -22.78
CA GLN A 74 3.18 -14.20 -22.51
C GLN A 74 2.84 -12.91 -21.74
N PRO A 75 3.29 -11.72 -22.21
CA PRO A 75 3.13 -10.49 -21.43
C PRO A 75 1.67 -10.21 -21.05
N VAL A 76 1.44 -9.97 -19.76
CA VAL A 76 0.11 -9.60 -19.24
C VAL A 76 -0.22 -8.17 -19.70
N GLN A 77 -1.38 -7.99 -20.32
CA GLN A 77 -1.84 -6.65 -20.69
C GLN A 77 -2.11 -5.81 -19.43
N VAL A 78 -1.70 -4.53 -19.46
CA VAL A 78 -1.82 -3.60 -18.32
C VAL A 78 -3.22 -3.56 -17.72
N LYS A 79 -4.26 -3.70 -18.55
CA LYS A 79 -5.66 -3.72 -18.12
C LYS A 79 -6.00 -4.84 -17.12
N TYR A 80 -5.21 -5.90 -17.05
CA TYR A 80 -5.42 -7.03 -16.13
C TYR A 80 -4.62 -6.93 -14.84
N ILE A 81 -3.65 -6.01 -14.73
CA ILE A 81 -2.84 -5.82 -13.52
C ILE A 81 -3.72 -5.49 -12.30
N PRO A 82 -4.74 -4.60 -12.39
CA PRO A 82 -5.63 -4.33 -11.25
C PRO A 82 -6.42 -5.58 -10.80
N ALA A 83 -6.84 -6.43 -11.74
CA ALA A 83 -7.57 -7.65 -11.41
C ALA A 83 -6.66 -8.68 -10.71
N LEU A 84 -5.43 -8.86 -11.20
CA LEU A 84 -4.41 -9.69 -10.53
C LEU A 84 -4.12 -9.18 -9.12
N ALA A 85 -3.98 -7.86 -8.99
CA ALA A 85 -3.72 -7.22 -7.71
C ALA A 85 -4.82 -7.54 -6.68
N PHE A 86 -6.07 -7.37 -7.08
CA PHE A 86 -7.24 -7.71 -6.27
C PHE A 86 -7.28 -9.20 -5.89
N CYS A 87 -7.03 -10.09 -6.85
CA CYS A 87 -7.01 -11.54 -6.61
C CYS A 87 -5.95 -11.94 -5.58
N LEU A 88 -4.75 -11.37 -5.64
CA LEU A 88 -3.68 -11.64 -4.67
C LEU A 88 -4.08 -11.20 -3.26
N LYS A 89 -4.60 -9.97 -3.09
CA LYS A 89 -5.08 -9.52 -1.77
C LYS A 89 -6.23 -10.36 -1.24
N ALA A 90 -7.15 -10.77 -2.10
CA ALA A 90 -8.25 -11.64 -1.71
C ALA A 90 -7.78 -13.05 -1.33
N PHE A 91 -6.69 -13.52 -1.95
CA PHE A 91 -6.06 -14.80 -1.62
C PHE A 91 -5.34 -14.74 -0.27
N GLU A 92 -4.53 -13.71 -0.03
CA GLU A 92 -3.82 -13.47 1.23
C GLU A 92 -4.77 -13.45 2.43
N ARG A 93 -5.88 -12.69 2.34
CA ARG A 93 -6.93 -12.65 3.38
C ARG A 93 -7.53 -14.02 3.67
N ARG A 94 -7.67 -14.87 2.64
CA ARG A 94 -8.18 -16.24 2.79
C ARG A 94 -7.12 -17.15 3.41
N TYR A 95 -5.85 -17.02 3.01
CA TYR A 95 -4.75 -17.82 3.55
C TYR A 95 -4.54 -17.55 5.05
N LEU A 96 -4.47 -16.28 5.49
CA LEU A 96 -4.39 -15.91 6.92
C LEU A 96 -5.56 -16.48 7.74
N LYS A 97 -6.78 -16.47 7.19
CA LYS A 97 -7.96 -17.07 7.83
C LYS A 97 -7.87 -18.60 7.90
N VAL A 98 -7.28 -19.25 6.89
CA VAL A 98 -7.06 -20.70 6.87
C VAL A 98 -5.96 -21.09 7.86
N GLU A 99 -4.89 -20.32 7.94
CA GLU A 99 -3.78 -20.54 8.87
C GLU A 99 -4.23 -20.35 10.33
N ALA A 100 -5.02 -19.30 10.63
CA ALA A 100 -5.65 -19.14 11.94
C ALA A 100 -6.55 -20.33 12.33
N ARG A 101 -7.25 -20.94 11.36
CA ARG A 101 -8.05 -22.16 11.56
C ARG A 101 -7.21 -23.44 11.69
N ARG A 102 -5.98 -23.45 11.16
CA ARG A 102 -5.03 -24.56 11.33
C ARG A 102 -4.31 -24.50 12.68
N VAL A 103 -4.02 -23.29 13.17
CA VAL A 103 -3.39 -23.03 14.48
C VAL A 103 -4.36 -23.29 15.63
N SER A 104 -5.68 -23.13 15.42
CA SER A 104 -6.65 -23.80 16.29
C SER A 104 -6.53 -25.30 16.05
N ALA A 105 -5.63 -25.94 16.82
CA ALA A 105 -5.40 -27.36 16.79
C ALA A 105 -6.76 -28.07 16.76
N LEU A 106 -6.95 -28.93 15.77
CA LEU A 106 -8.05 -29.89 15.74
C LEU A 106 -8.11 -30.49 17.14
N GLU A 107 -9.17 -30.17 17.90
CA GLU A 107 -9.20 -30.42 19.33
C GLU A 107 -9.17 -31.94 19.55
N TRP A 108 -7.97 -32.51 19.70
CA TRP A 108 -7.72 -33.95 19.73
C TRP A 108 -8.51 -34.64 20.86
N ASN A 109 -8.95 -33.87 21.87
CA ASN A 109 -9.85 -34.29 22.93
C ASN A 109 -11.24 -34.74 22.43
N ARG A 110 -11.66 -34.34 21.22
CA ARG A 110 -12.90 -34.79 20.58
C ARG A 110 -12.80 -36.23 20.06
N HIS A 111 -11.60 -36.71 19.72
CA HIS A 111 -11.40 -38.04 19.16
C HIS A 111 -11.55 -39.14 20.22
N LYS A 112 -10.93 -38.95 21.40
CA LYS A 112 -10.92 -39.94 22.48
C LYS A 112 -12.33 -40.26 23.03
N LYS A 113 -13.26 -39.29 23.02
CA LYS A 113 -14.64 -39.47 23.49
C LYS A 113 -15.53 -40.26 22.51
N ASN A 114 -15.21 -40.27 21.21
CA ASN A 114 -16.11 -40.82 20.18
C ASN A 114 -15.69 -42.18 19.61
N THR A 115 -14.51 -42.69 19.96
CA THR A 115 -14.00 -43.99 19.49
C THR A 115 -14.23 -45.15 20.46
N TYR A 116 -14.14 -44.92 21.78
CA TYR A 116 -14.19 -46.03 22.75
C TYR A 116 -15.52 -46.80 22.78
N GLY A 117 -16.66 -46.13 22.58
CA GLY A 117 -17.97 -46.80 22.56
C GLY A 117 -18.31 -47.58 21.29
N LYS A 118 -17.45 -47.52 20.26
CA LYS A 118 -17.71 -48.13 18.93
C LYS A 118 -16.84 -49.36 18.63
N ILE A 119 -15.90 -49.68 19.51
CA ILE A 119 -14.92 -50.76 19.31
C ILE A 119 -15.29 -52.00 20.14
N ILE A 120 -16.26 -51.91 21.06
CA ILE A 120 -16.72 -53.03 21.88
C ILE A 120 -18.04 -53.56 21.30
N HIS A 121 -17.94 -54.54 20.39
CA HIS A 121 -19.00 -55.48 20.02
C HIS A 121 -18.40 -56.87 19.95
#